data_AF-A0A4P8S5M8-F1
#
_entry.id   AF-A0A4P8S5M8-F1
#
_cell.length_a   1.000
_cell.length_b   1.000
_cell.length_c   1.000
_cell.angle_alpha   90.00
_cell.angle_beta   90.00
_cell.angle_gamma   90.00
#
_symmetry.space_group_name_H-M   'P 1'
#
loop_
_entity.id
_entity.type
_entity.pdbx_description
1 polymer ?
#
loop_
_entity_poly.entity_id
_entity_poly.type
_entity_poly.pdbx_seq_one_letter_code
_entity_poly.pdbx_strand_id
1 'polypeptide(L)'
;MEFTNFVLNFMQVFTLVSVLTLIFSFLLKNKKNLIYLGYYLILLVMINYFVITQKDFIFENFPKQAYGMLILLLLSYFVFFRSVYFFIREKKSERNST
;
A
#
# COMPACT_ATOMS: atom_id res chain seq x y z
N MET A 1 -3.06 -16.21 20.24
CA MET A 1 -3.25 -14.84 20.76
C MET A 1 -2.31 -13.84 20.08
N GLU A 2 -1.04 -14.18 19.88
CA GLU A 2 -0.06 -13.33 19.18
C GLU A 2 -0.43 -12.97 17.73
N PHE A 3 -0.86 -13.94 16.92
CA PHE A 3 -1.33 -13.69 15.55
C PHE A 3 -2.51 -12.72 15.49
N THR A 4 -3.52 -12.92 16.34
CA THR A 4 -4.72 -12.06 16.40
C THR A 4 -4.34 -10.62 16.79
N ASN A 5 -3.46 -10.45 17.78
CA ASN A 5 -2.97 -9.13 18.19
C ASN A 5 -2.15 -8.47 17.07
N PHE A 6 -1.33 -9.24 16.35
CA PHE A 6 -0.59 -8.74 15.18
C PHE A 6 -1.54 -8.26 14.09
N VAL A 7 -2.55 -9.06 13.72
CA VAL A 7 -3.56 -8.69 12.71
C VAL A 7 -4.36 -7.46 13.14
N LEU A 8 -4.76 -7.38 14.42
CA LEU A 8 -5.47 -6.22 14.95
C LEU A 8 -4.61 -4.95 14.86
N ASN A 9 -3.35 -5.00 15.29
CA ASN A 9 -2.43 -3.87 15.18
C ASN A 9 -2.22 -3.48 13.71
N PHE A 10 -2.07 -4.45 12.82
CA PHE A 10 -1.95 -4.22 11.38
C PHE A 10 -3.18 -3.49 10.82
N MET A 11 -4.38 -3.93 11.19
CA MET A 11 -5.64 -3.30 10.77
C MET A 11 -5.81 -1.89 11.34
N GLN A 12 -5.35 -1.63 12.56
CA GLN A 12 -5.35 -0.29 13.16
C GLN A 12 -4.43 0.65 12.38
N VAL A 13 -3.20 0.23 12.08
CA VAL A 13 -2.26 1.02 11.27
C VAL A 13 -2.82 1.26 9.88
N PHE A 14 -3.41 0.24 9.25
CA PHE A 14 -4.03 0.38 7.93
C PHE A 14 -5.16 1.42 7.96
N THR A 15 -6.05 1.32 8.95
CA THR A 15 -7.15 2.27 9.13
C THR A 15 -6.63 3.69 9.31
N LEU A 16 -5.63 3.88 10.17
CA LEU A 16 -5.01 5.18 10.41
C LEU A 16 -4.44 5.77 9.11
N VAL A 17 -3.67 4.99 8.35
CA VAL A 17 -3.06 5.40 7.08
C VAL A 17 -4.14 5.78 6.06
N SER A 18 -5.20 4.99 5.94
CA SER A 18 -6.32 5.28 5.03
C SER A 18 -7.06 6.56 5.42
N VAL A 19 -7.33 6.78 6.71
CA VAL A 19 -7.97 8.00 7.21
C VAL A 19 -7.09 9.21 6.97
N LEU A 20 -5.79 9.14 7.30
CA LEU A 20 -4.85 10.23 7.04
C LEU A 20 -4.77 10.55 5.55
N THR A 21 -4.72 9.52 4.70
CA THR A 21 -4.71 9.71 3.24
C THR A 21 -5.97 10.43 2.77
N LEU A 22 -7.14 10.05 3.29
CA LEU A 22 -8.41 10.72 2.97
C LEU A 22 -8.40 12.19 3.40
N ILE A 23 -8.00 12.47 4.65
CA ILE A 23 -7.88 13.84 5.18
C ILE A 23 -6.92 14.67 4.32
N PHE A 24 -5.70 14.17 4.05
CA PHE A 24 -4.73 14.89 3.24
C PHE A 24 -5.20 15.08 1.80
N SER A 25 -5.90 14.10 1.20
CA SER A 25 -6.44 14.22 -0.15
C SER A 25 -7.50 15.32 -0.26
N PHE A 26 -8.24 15.58 0.83
CA PHE A 26 -9.24 16.63 0.91
C PHE A 26 -8.61 18.01 1.15
N LEU A 27 -7.62 18.09 2.05
CA LEU A 27 -6.93 19.34 2.40
C LEU A 27 -5.98 19.82 1.29
N LEU A 28 -5.25 18.90 0.65
CA LEU A 28 -4.20 19.20 -0.33
C LEU A 28 -4.63 18.76 -1.74
N LYS A 29 -5.73 19.33 -2.24
CA LYS A 29 -6.34 18.94 -3.53
C LYS A 29 -5.37 18.99 -4.71
N ASN A 30 -4.42 19.93 -4.70
CA ASN A 30 -3.43 20.10 -5.77
C ASN A 30 -2.26 19.11 -5.69
N LYS A 31 -2.19 18.31 -4.62
CA LYS A 31 -1.13 17.31 -4.38
C LYS A 31 -1.67 15.89 -4.27
N LYS A 32 -2.92 15.64 -4.72
CA LYS A 32 -3.57 14.32 -4.64
C LYS A 32 -2.71 13.19 -5.18
N ASN A 33 -2.06 13.38 -6.33
CA ASN A 33 -1.25 12.33 -6.95
C ASN A 33 -0.02 11.97 -6.10
N LEU A 34 0.61 12.96 -5.45
CA LEU A 34 1.71 12.73 -4.50
C LEU A 34 1.22 12.01 -3.24
N ILE A 35 0.03 12.38 -2.74
CA ILE A 35 -0.58 11.74 -1.58
C ILE A 35 -0.91 10.28 -1.87
N TYR A 36 -1.53 9.99 -3.01
CA TYR A 36 -1.82 8.61 -3.42
C TYR A 36 -0.54 7.81 -3.66
N LEU A 37 0.49 8.42 -4.22
CA LEU A 37 1.79 7.77 -4.37
C LEU A 37 2.38 7.36 -3.01
N GLY A 38 2.35 8.28 -2.04
CA GLY A 38 2.78 8.01 -0.67
C GLY A 38 1.93 6.92 0.00
N TYR A 39 0.62 6.96 -0.19
CA TYR A 39 -0.30 5.93 0.30
C TYR A 39 0.04 4.55 -0.27
N TYR A 40 0.25 4.43 -1.58
CA TYR A 40 0.61 3.16 -2.21
C TYR A 40 1.98 2.66 -1.76
N LEU A 41 2.94 3.56 -1.49
CA LEU A 41 4.23 3.17 -0.89
C LEU A 41 4.03 2.58 0.50
N ILE A 42 3.26 3.23 1.36
CA ILE A 42 2.98 2.75 2.72
C ILE A 42 2.27 1.40 2.67
N LEU A 43 1.24 1.26 1.82
CA LEU A 43 0.55 -0.01 1.61
C LEU A 43 1.50 -1.12 1.15
N LEU A 44 2.39 -0.83 0.20
CA LEU A 44 3.37 -1.79 -0.30
C LEU A 44 4.29 -2.27 0.83
N VAL A 45 4.81 -1.34 1.65
CA VAL A 45 5.65 -1.67 2.81
C VAL A 45 4.88 -2.50 3.83
N MET A 46 3.63 -2.13 4.12
CA MET A 46 2.78 -2.86 5.06
C MET A 46 2.50 -4.29 4.59
N ILE A 47 2.08 -4.49 3.34
CA ILE A 47 1.79 -5.82 2.80
C ILE A 47 3.06 -6.67 2.77
N ASN A 48 4.21 -6.10 2.36
CA ASN A 48 5.50 -6.78 2.43
C ASN A 48 5.83 -7.23 3.86
N TYR A 49 5.73 -6.32 4.81
CA TYR A 49 5.99 -6.61 6.22
C TYR A 49 5.09 -7.73 6.74
N PHE A 50 3.78 -7.66 6.45
CA PHE A 50 2.83 -8.68 6.84
C PHE A 50 3.20 -10.06 6.27
N VAL A 51 3.47 -10.14 4.96
CA VAL A 51 3.83 -11.39 4.30
C VAL A 51 5.13 -11.96 4.87
N ILE A 52 6.15 -11.14 5.07
CA ILE A 52 7.45 -11.60 5.60
C ILE A 52 7.32 -12.11 7.04
N THR A 53 6.58 -11.39 7.89
CA THR A 53 6.46 -11.75 9.31
C THR A 53 5.53 -12.95 9.53
N GLN A 54 4.51 -13.13 8.70
CA GLN A 54 3.49 -14.17 8.89
C GLN A 54 3.55 -15.31 7.89
N LYS A 55 4.54 -15.34 6.98
CA LYS A 55 4.63 -16.37 5.92
C LYS A 55 4.50 -17.79 6.49
N ASP A 56 5.33 -18.17 7.46
CA ASP A 56 5.45 -19.56 7.88
C ASP A 56 4.12 -20.02 8.51
N PHE A 57 3.54 -19.19 9.38
CA PHE A 57 2.24 -19.43 9.97
C PHE A 57 1.11 -19.54 8.93
N ILE A 58 1.07 -18.67 7.92
CA ILE A 58 0.01 -18.66 6.90
C ILE A 58 0.19 -19.84 5.93
N PHE A 59 1.41 -20.18 5.53
CA PHE A 59 1.66 -21.32 4.65
C PHE A 59 1.31 -22.66 5.33
N GLU A 60 1.57 -22.79 6.62
CA GLU A 60 1.25 -24.00 7.39
C GLU A 60 -0.26 -24.14 7.66
N ASN A 61 -0.93 -23.06 8.07
CA ASN A 61 -2.32 -23.13 8.56
C ASN A 61 -3.36 -22.75 7.49
N PHE A 62 -2.97 -21.95 6.50
CA PHE A 62 -3.87 -21.33 5.52
C PHE A 62 -3.26 -21.31 4.10
N PRO A 63 -2.87 -22.47 3.53
CA PRO A 63 -2.09 -22.54 2.29
C PRO A 63 -2.79 -21.89 1.09
N LYS A 64 -4.12 -22.01 0.99
CA LYS A 64 -4.89 -21.34 -0.09
C LYS A 64 -4.81 -19.81 0.02
N GLN A 65 -4.90 -19.28 1.24
CA GLN A 65 -4.82 -17.85 1.52
C GLN A 65 -3.40 -17.32 1.33
N ALA A 66 -2.37 -18.15 1.58
CA ALA A 66 -0.97 -17.80 1.33
C ALA A 66 -0.72 -17.38 -0.13
N TYR A 67 -1.25 -18.14 -1.09
CA TYR A 67 -1.16 -17.78 -2.52
C TYR A 67 -1.92 -16.49 -2.83
N GLY A 68 -3.09 -16.28 -2.22
CA GLY A 68 -3.83 -15.02 -2.33
C GLY A 68 -3.01 -13.81 -1.85
N MET A 69 -2.26 -13.97 -0.76
CA MET A 69 -1.38 -12.93 -0.21
C MET A 69 -0.18 -12.64 -1.11
N LEU A 70 0.40 -13.66 -1.75
CA LEU A 70 1.45 -13.45 -2.76
C LEU A 70 0.91 -12.70 -3.99
N ILE A 71 -0.28 -13.05 -4.47
CA ILE A 71 -0.94 -12.32 -5.57
C ILE A 71 -1.20 -10.88 -5.16
N LEU A 72 -1.71 -10.64 -3.95
CA LEU A 72 -1.94 -9.30 -3.41
C LEU A 72 -0.63 -8.49 -3.34
N LEU A 73 0.47 -9.13 -2.91
CA LEU A 73 1.79 -8.51 -2.89
C LEU A 73 2.24 -8.10 -4.30
N LEU A 74 2.15 -9.00 -5.28
CA LEU A 74 2.49 -8.67 -6.68
C LEU A 74 1.62 -7.55 -7.25
N LEU A 75 0.31 -7.57 -6.96
CA LEU A 75 -0.61 -6.50 -7.34
C LEU A 75 -0.23 -5.17 -6.68
N SER A 76 0.18 -5.19 -5.41
CA SER A 76 0.62 -3.97 -4.72
C SER A 76 1.87 -3.36 -5.36
N TYR A 77 2.84 -4.18 -5.77
CA TYR A 77 4.00 -3.72 -6.55
C TYR A 77 3.57 -3.11 -7.88
N PHE A 78 2.71 -3.81 -8.63
CA PHE A 78 2.21 -3.31 -9.91
C PHE A 78 1.50 -1.96 -9.76
N VAL A 79 0.61 -1.82 -8.78
CA VAL A 79 -0.12 -0.58 -8.50
C VAL A 79 0.84 0.54 -8.13
N PHE A 80 1.81 0.27 -7.26
CA PHE A 80 2.81 1.27 -6.85
C PHE A 80 3.63 1.77 -8.05
N PHE A 81 4.25 0.87 -8.81
CA PHE A 81 5.06 1.26 -9.97
C PHE A 81 4.24 1.94 -11.07
N ARG A 82 3.01 1.48 -11.29
CA ARG A 82 2.07 2.18 -12.18
C ARG A 82 1.82 3.62 -11.69
N SER A 83 1.57 3.81 -10.41
CA SER A 83 1.38 5.14 -9.82
C SER A 83 2.62 6.04 -9.96
N VAL A 84 3.82 5.47 -9.72
CA VAL A 84 5.10 6.17 -9.94
C VAL A 84 5.21 6.63 -11.39
N TYR A 85 4.94 5.74 -12.35
CA TYR A 85 5.01 6.04 -13.77
C TYR A 85 4.07 7.20 -14.16
N PHE A 86 2.81 7.15 -13.72
CA PHE A 86 1.85 8.23 -13.99
C PHE A 86 2.29 9.56 -13.39
N PHE A 87 2.79 9.55 -12.15
CA PHE A 87 3.29 10.75 -11.48
C PHE A 87 4.47 11.38 -12.23
N ILE A 88 5.46 10.58 -12.64
CA ILE A 88 6.62 11.07 -13.41
C ILE A 88 6.16 11.64 -14.76
N ARG A 89 5.25 10.96 -15.44
CA ARG A 89 4.73 11.38 -16.75
C ARG A 89 4.00 12.72 -16.66
N GLU A 90 3.17 12.90 -15.64
CA GLU A 90 2.47 14.16 -15.37
C GLU A 90 3.46 15.30 -15.12
N LYS A 91 4.49 15.10 -14.28
CA LYS A 91 5.53 16.11 -14.04
C LYS A 91 6.36 16.45 -15.26
N LYS A 92 6.64 15.47 -16.12
CA LYS A 92 7.30 15.73 -17.40
C LYS A 92 6.43 16.57 -18.34
N SER A 93 5.12 16.31 -18.37
CA SER A 93 4.17 17.09 -19.17
C SER A 93 4.09 18.54 -18.70
N GLU A 94 3.95 18.78 -17.38
CA GLU A 94 3.91 20.14 -16.80
C GLU A 94 5.16 20.96 -17.19
N ARG A 95 6.34 20.34 -17.12
CA ARG A 95 7.62 20.99 -17.46
C ARG A 95 7.75 21.36 -18.94
N ASN A 96 7.14 20.59 -19.84
CA ASN A 96 7.20 20.87 -21.28
C ASN A 96 6.17 21.91 -21.74
N SER A 97 5.15 22.18 -20.93
CA SER A 97 4.12 23.19 -21.17
C SER A 97 4.41 24.57 -20.56
N THR A 98 5.57 24.72 -19.90
CA THR A 98 6.06 25.98 -19.32
C THR A 98 7.32 26.43 -20.04
#